data_AF-A0A0E0I4T0-F1
#
_entry.id   AF-A0A0E0I4T0-F1
#
_cell.length_a   1.000
_cell.length_b   1.000
_cell.length_c   1.000
_cell.angle_alpha   90.00
_cell.angle_beta   90.00
_cell.angle_gamma   90.00
#
_symmetry.space_group_name_H-M   'P 1'
#
loop_
_entity.id
_entity.type
_entity.pdbx_description
1 polymer ?
#
loop_
_entity_poly.entity_id
_entity_poly.type
_entity_poly.pdbx_seq_one_letter_code
_entity_poly.pdbx_strand_id
1 'polypeptide(L)'
;MLTESNSDGPVVPDGRLIRGAPMNKHSTFWKGADILAFNSYLWWMTGEKIQILKGADEDMSKDIVEMEAEEAYRLVLHQVTRWLERNVDPKSARVFFVTTSPTHAGAGGGDCYNQTSP
;
A
#
# COMPACT_ATOMS: atom_id res chain seq x y z
N MET A 1 -3.07 2.76 1.33
CA MET A 1 -1.79 1.99 1.31
C MET A 1 -1.90 0.85 2.33
N LEU A 2 -1.00 -0.14 2.36
CA LEU A 2 -1.08 -1.20 3.40
C LEU A 2 -0.61 -0.69 4.77
N THR A 3 0.43 0.14 4.80
CA THR A 3 0.85 0.90 5.98
C THR A 3 0.05 2.18 6.12
N GLU A 4 0.10 2.79 7.31
CA GLU A 4 -0.58 4.06 7.59
C GLU A 4 -0.06 5.17 6.66
N SER A 5 -0.97 6.01 6.16
CA SER A 5 -0.67 7.08 5.22
C SER A 5 -1.60 8.28 5.40
N ASN A 6 -1.21 9.43 4.85
CA ASN A 6 -2.11 10.60 4.77
C ASN A 6 -3.32 10.39 3.84
N SER A 7 -3.41 9.23 3.18
CA SER A 7 -4.46 8.87 2.23
C SER A 7 -5.45 7.84 2.77
N ASP A 8 -5.39 7.53 4.07
CA ASP A 8 -6.33 6.61 4.73
C ASP A 8 -7.64 7.31 5.16
N GLY A 9 -7.68 8.64 5.08
CA GLY A 9 -8.88 9.45 5.32
C GLY A 9 -9.72 9.67 4.05
N PRO A 10 -10.90 10.31 4.19
CA PRO A 10 -11.81 10.55 3.06
C PRO A 10 -11.34 11.66 2.10
N VAL A 11 -10.35 12.46 2.50
CA VAL A 11 -9.84 13.59 1.72
C VAL A 11 -8.65 13.12 0.90
N VAL A 12 -8.66 13.42 -0.40
CA VAL A 12 -7.54 13.13 -1.29
C VAL A 12 -6.48 14.22 -1.12
N PRO A 13 -5.25 13.90 -0.66
CA PRO A 13 -4.17 14.88 -0.54
C PRO A 13 -3.48 15.14 -1.89
N ASP A 14 -2.86 16.31 -2.03
CA ASP A 14 -2.06 16.71 -3.21
C ASP A 14 -0.75 15.90 -3.36
N GLY A 15 -0.31 15.23 -2.29
CA GLY A 15 0.88 14.37 -2.27
C GLY A 15 0.68 13.15 -1.37
N ARG A 16 1.44 12.08 -1.64
CA ARG A 16 1.32 10.82 -0.89
C ARG A 16 2.45 10.71 0.14
N LEU A 17 2.06 10.66 1.41
CA LEU A 17 2.96 10.45 2.53
C LEU A 17 2.62 9.14 3.23
N ILE A 18 3.57 8.21 3.24
CA ILE A 18 3.46 6.93 3.95
C ILE A 18 4.24 7.01 5.26
N ARG A 19 3.68 6.46 6.35
CA ARG A 19 4.45 6.22 7.58
C ARG A 19 5.32 4.97 7.42
N GLY A 20 6.62 5.12 7.69
CA GLY A 20 7.57 4.01 7.54
C GLY A 20 7.52 2.94 8.65
N ALA A 21 6.86 3.19 9.79
CA ALA A 21 7.09 2.38 11.00
C ALA A 21 5.88 2.02 11.92
N PRO A 22 4.63 2.47 11.67
CA PRO A 22 3.46 1.79 12.25
C PRO A 22 2.45 1.30 11.21
N MET A 23 1.95 0.09 11.43
CA MET A 23 0.79 -0.51 10.74
C MET A 23 -0.28 -0.96 11.76
N ASN A 24 -0.17 -0.49 13.01
CA ASN A 24 -0.97 -1.00 14.12
C ASN A 24 -2.45 -0.66 13.95
N LYS A 25 -2.77 0.53 13.39
CA LYS A 25 -4.16 0.91 13.14
C LYS A 25 -4.82 -0.04 12.16
N HIS A 26 -4.21 -0.28 11.01
CA HIS A 26 -4.75 -1.20 10.00
C HIS A 26 -4.76 -2.65 10.48
N SER A 27 -3.63 -3.10 11.02
CA SER A 27 -3.45 -4.51 11.34
C SER A 27 -4.29 -5.03 12.50
N THR A 28 -4.82 -4.14 13.35
CA THR A 28 -5.82 -4.51 14.35
C THR A 28 -7.06 -5.13 13.71
N PHE A 29 -7.45 -4.69 12.52
CA PHE A 29 -8.60 -5.23 11.79
C PHE A 29 -8.30 -6.54 11.05
N TRP A 30 -7.03 -6.95 10.93
CA TRP A 30 -6.63 -8.16 10.22
C TRP A 30 -6.51 -9.38 11.15
N LYS A 31 -6.38 -9.14 12.46
CA LYS A 31 -6.21 -10.21 13.44
C LYS A 31 -7.44 -11.10 13.51
N GLY A 32 -7.21 -12.41 13.50
CA GLY A 32 -8.27 -13.41 13.60
C GLY A 32 -9.00 -13.73 12.30
N ALA A 33 -8.63 -13.10 11.17
CA ALA A 33 -9.18 -13.46 9.87
C ALA A 33 -8.67 -14.84 9.42
N ASP A 34 -9.58 -15.70 8.93
CA ASP A 34 -9.22 -16.99 8.33
C ASP A 34 -8.59 -16.83 6.93
N ILE A 35 -8.96 -15.76 6.22
CA ILE A 35 -8.44 -15.43 4.89
C ILE A 35 -8.06 -13.95 4.85
N LEU A 36 -6.82 -13.67 4.49
CA LEU A 36 -6.32 -12.33 4.21
C LEU A 36 -5.98 -12.22 2.72
N ALA A 37 -6.57 -11.25 2.03
CA ALA A 37 -6.26 -10.94 0.63
C ALA A 37 -5.80 -9.48 0.53
N PHE A 38 -4.51 -9.28 0.27
CA PHE A 38 -3.91 -7.96 0.15
C PHE A 38 -3.78 -7.53 -1.31
N ASN A 39 -3.90 -6.23 -1.56
CA ASN A 39 -3.50 -5.58 -2.81
C ASN A 39 -2.86 -4.23 -2.48
N SER A 40 -1.85 -3.86 -3.26
CA SER A 40 -1.20 -2.54 -3.16
C SER A 40 -0.54 -2.25 -4.49
N TYR A 41 -1.14 -1.41 -5.35
CA TYR A 41 -0.55 -1.12 -6.67
C TYR A 41 -0.84 0.29 -7.19
N LEU A 42 -2.10 0.65 -7.42
CA LEU A 42 -2.45 1.82 -8.22
C LEU A 42 -1.79 3.14 -7.76
N TRP A 43 -1.69 3.35 -6.44
CA TRP A 43 -1.10 4.57 -5.89
C TRP A 43 0.43 4.63 -5.92
N TRP A 44 1.09 3.53 -6.27
CA TRP A 44 2.53 3.48 -6.49
C TRP A 44 2.93 3.93 -7.90
N MET A 45 1.94 4.03 -8.82
CA MET A 45 2.15 4.42 -10.21
C MET A 45 2.11 5.94 -10.43
N THR A 46 1.90 6.75 -9.39
CA THR A 46 1.68 8.21 -9.53
C THR A 46 2.95 9.03 -9.65
N GLY A 47 4.14 8.44 -9.46
CA GLY A 47 5.42 9.13 -9.58
C GLY A 47 6.60 8.21 -9.26
N GLU A 48 7.80 8.65 -9.62
CA GLU A 48 9.04 7.90 -9.39
C GLU A 48 9.43 7.88 -7.91
N LYS A 49 9.04 8.93 -7.16
CA LYS A 49 9.38 9.09 -5.74
C LYS A 49 8.14 9.16 -4.88
N ILE A 50 8.28 8.64 -3.66
CA ILE A 50 7.26 8.62 -2.63
C ILE A 50 7.81 9.27 -1.37
N GLN A 51 6.98 10.07 -0.70
CA GLN A 51 7.33 10.66 0.58
C GLN A 51 7.11 9.64 1.71
N ILE A 52 8.15 9.42 2.51
CA ILE A 52 8.16 8.52 3.66
C ILE A 52 8.41 9.34 4.91
N LEU A 53 7.49 9.26 5.88
CA LEU A 53 7.72 9.79 7.22
C LEU A 53 8.66 8.83 7.96
N LYS A 54 9.86 9.31 8.35
CA LYS A 54 10.74 8.58 9.25
C LYS A 54 10.23 8.69 10.69
N GLY A 55 10.21 7.57 11.40
CA GLY A 55 9.88 7.53 12.83
C GLY A 55 8.44 7.07 13.14
N ALA A 56 8.15 7.03 14.44
CA ALA A 56 6.87 6.59 14.99
C ALA A 56 6.04 7.77 15.55
N ASP A 57 6.54 9.01 15.41
CA ASP A 57 5.91 10.20 15.97
C ASP A 57 4.58 10.49 15.27
N GLU A 58 3.57 10.88 16.04
CA GLU A 58 2.24 11.19 15.48
C GLU A 58 2.24 12.42 14.57
N ASP A 59 3.26 13.27 14.70
CA ASP A 59 3.49 14.45 13.87
C ASP A 59 3.93 14.08 12.44
N MET A 60 3.00 14.13 11.49
CA MET A 60 3.25 13.87 10.06
C MET A 60 4.07 14.98 9.36
N SER A 61 4.51 16.02 10.07
CA SER A 61 5.17 17.19 9.47
C SER A 61 6.70 17.20 9.55
N LYS A 62 7.31 16.21 10.21
CA LYS A 62 8.77 16.16 10.45
C LYS A 62 9.41 14.90 9.88
N ASP A 63 10.69 14.98 9.52
CA ASP A 63 11.50 13.84 9.08
C ASP A 63 10.96 13.08 7.85
N ILE A 64 10.34 13.81 6.92
CA ILE A 64 9.94 13.28 5.62
C ILE A 64 11.17 13.14 4.73
N VAL A 65 11.33 11.97 4.12
CA VAL A 65 12.31 11.74 3.06
C VAL A 65 11.60 11.30 1.79
N GLU A 66 12.17 11.65 0.65
CA GLU A 66 11.81 11.04 -0.62
C GLU A 66 12.56 9.72 -0.78
N MET A 67 11.86 8.73 -1.29
CA MET A 67 12.39 7.40 -1.57
C MET A 67 11.88 6.96 -2.94
N GLU A 68 12.69 6.22 -3.69
CA GLU A 68 12.25 5.63 -4.94
C GLU A 68 11.03 4.74 -4.68
N ALA A 69 10.02 4.82 -5.56
CA ALA A 69 8.73 4.17 -5.36
C ALA A 69 8.89 2.66 -5.15
N GLU A 70 9.83 2.02 -5.85
CA GLU A 70 10.16 0.60 -5.68
C GLU A 70 10.75 0.30 -4.30
N GLU A 71 11.68 1.12 -3.81
CA GLU A 71 12.27 0.94 -2.48
C GLU A 71 11.24 1.14 -1.37
N ALA A 72 10.38 2.14 -1.53
CA ALA A 72 9.27 2.41 -0.63
C ALA A 72 8.26 1.25 -0.65
N TYR A 73 7.97 0.68 -1.83
CA TYR A 73 7.10 -0.49 -1.98
C TYR A 73 7.68 -1.70 -1.23
N ARG A 74 8.97 -1.96 -1.42
CA ARG A 74 9.70 -3.03 -0.74
C ARG A 74 9.68 -2.85 0.77
N LEU A 75 9.84 -1.63 1.26
CA LEU A 75 9.75 -1.30 2.69
C LEU A 75 8.38 -1.64 3.25
N VAL A 76 7.30 -1.23 2.57
CA VAL A 76 5.92 -1.51 2.99
C VAL A 76 5.63 -3.01 2.99
N LEU A 77 6.00 -3.73 1.93
CA LEU A 77 5.82 -5.19 1.87
C LEU A 77 6.57 -5.91 2.99
N HIS A 78 7.80 -5.49 3.28
CA HIS A 78 8.58 -6.07 4.36
C HIS A 78 7.94 -5.86 5.75
N GLN A 79 7.23 -4.75 5.98
CA GLN A 79 6.47 -4.56 7.22
C GLN A 79 5.24 -5.49 7.28
N VAL A 80 4.56 -5.67 6.15
CA VAL A 80 3.43 -6.60 6.04
C VAL A 80 3.88 -8.03 6.31
N THR A 81 4.97 -8.50 5.69
CA THR A 81 5.47 -9.87 5.90
C THR A 81 5.89 -10.09 7.35
N ARG A 82 6.62 -9.15 7.97
CA ARG A 82 6.97 -9.23 9.39
C ARG A 82 5.76 -9.30 10.31
N TRP A 83 4.69 -8.58 9.96
CA TRP A 83 3.46 -8.67 10.72
C TRP A 83 2.79 -10.04 10.56
N LEU A 84 2.71 -10.55 9.32
CA LEU A 84 2.14 -11.86 9.04
C LEU A 84 2.86 -12.99 9.79
N GLU A 85 4.20 -13.01 9.74
CA GLU A 85 5.05 -13.98 10.45
C GLU A 85 4.79 -14.04 11.97
N ARG A 86 4.38 -12.91 12.55
CA ARG A 86 4.16 -12.79 14.01
C ARG A 86 2.71 -13.01 14.43
N ASN A 87 1.76 -12.86 13.52
CA ASN A 87 0.34 -12.77 13.88
C ASN A 87 -0.56 -13.78 13.17
N VAL A 88 -0.05 -14.49 12.16
CA VAL A 88 -0.84 -15.43 11.36
C VAL A 88 -0.31 -16.85 11.52
N ASP A 89 -1.17 -17.76 11.98
CA ASP A 89 -0.87 -19.19 12.00
C ASP A 89 -1.21 -19.79 10.61
N PRO A 90 -0.22 -20.32 9.86
CA PRO A 90 -0.46 -20.92 8.55
C PRO A 90 -1.34 -22.19 8.61
N LYS A 91 -1.58 -22.78 9.79
CA LYS A 91 -2.47 -23.92 9.94
C LYS A 91 -3.94 -23.51 9.89
N SER A 92 -4.28 -22.36 10.46
CA SER A 92 -5.67 -21.87 10.57
C SER A 92 -6.03 -20.83 9.52
N ALA A 93 -5.06 -20.09 8.98
CA ALA A 93 -5.31 -18.99 8.05
C ALA A 93 -4.64 -19.17 6.68
N ARG A 94 -5.15 -18.46 5.68
CA ARG A 94 -4.58 -18.37 4.33
C ARG A 94 -4.34 -16.91 3.95
N VAL A 95 -3.20 -16.64 3.31
CA VAL A 95 -2.79 -15.30 2.90
C VAL A 95 -2.58 -15.28 1.40
N PHE A 96 -3.18 -14.31 0.73
CA PHE A 96 -3.05 -14.04 -0.69
C PHE A 96 -2.56 -12.61 -0.89
N PHE A 97 -1.73 -12.43 -1.91
CA PHE A 97 -1.34 -11.11 -2.40
C PHE A 97 -1.73 -11.03 -3.87
N VAL A 98 -2.67 -10.15 -4.18
CA VAL A 98 -3.08 -9.88 -5.56
C VAL A 98 -2.02 -9.01 -6.20
N THR A 99 -1.55 -9.44 -7.38
CA THR A 99 -0.55 -8.71 -8.16
C THR A 99 -1.10 -7.39 -8.69
N THR A 100 -0.33 -6.75 -9.56
CA THR A 100 -0.69 -5.48 -10.19
C THR A 100 -2.03 -5.58 -10.93
N SER A 101 -2.91 -4.60 -10.69
CA SER A 101 -4.15 -4.44 -11.45
C SER A 101 -3.85 -3.52 -12.63
N PRO A 102 -3.87 -4.01 -13.88
CA PRO A 102 -3.49 -3.21 -15.03
C PRO A 102 -4.48 -2.07 -15.27
N THR A 103 -3.96 -0.91 -15.67
CA THR A 103 -4.77 0.19 -16.18
C THR A 103 -4.80 0.11 -17.70
N HIS A 104 -5.99 0.06 -18.29
CA HIS A 104 -6.16 0.06 -19.74
C HIS A 104 -6.20 1.50 -20.25
N ALA A 105 -5.01 2.08 -20.45
CA ALA A 105 -4.88 3.28 -21.27
C ALA A 105 -4.88 2.84 -22.74
N GLY A 106 -5.85 3.31 -23.52
CA GLY A 106 -5.91 3.05 -24.96
C GLY A 106 -4.65 3.54 -25.67
N ALA A 107 -4.33 2.95 -26.83
CA ALA A 107 -3.20 3.40 -27.65
C ALA A 107 -3.29 4.92 -27.90
N GLY A 108 -2.23 5.66 -27.57
CA GLY A 108 -2.21 7.12 -27.71
C GLY A 108 -2.88 7.91 -26.57
N GLY A 109 -3.14 7.30 -25.41
CA GLY A 109 -3.72 8.00 -24.25
C GLY A 109 -5.24 8.03 -24.22
N GLY A 110 -5.90 7.11 -24.93
CA GLY A 110 -7.34 6.90 -24.87
C GLY A 110 -7.78 6.08 -23.64
N ASP A 111 -9.06 5.70 -23.61
CA ASP A 111 -9.63 4.83 -22.58
C ASP A 111 -10.10 3.48 -23.15
N CYS A 112 -10.68 2.64 -22.30
CA CYS A 112 -11.19 1.33 -22.66
C CYS A 112 -12.73 1.24 -22.78
N TYR A 113 -13.47 2.36 -22.87
CA TYR A 113 -14.94 2.35 -22.76
C TYR A 113 -15.65 1.53 -23.85
N ASN A 114 -15.09 1.46 -25.07
CA ASN A 114 -15.69 0.75 -26.21
C ASN A 114 -15.04 -0.61 -26.50
N GLN A 115 -14.23 -1.15 -25.58
CA GLN A 115 -13.60 -2.47 -25.76
C GLN A 115 -14.57 -3.57 -25.33
N THR A 116 -15.01 -4.42 -26.26
CA THR A 116 -16.01 -5.46 -26.02
C THR A 116 -15.45 -6.89 -26.04
N SER A 117 -14.16 -7.03 -26.30
CA SER A 117 -13.43 -8.29 -26.25
C SER A 117 -12.17 -8.14 -25.39
N PRO A 118 -11.72 -9.21 -24.70
CA PRO A 118 -10.44 -9.22 -24.00
C PRO A 118 -9.24 -8.92 -24.91
#